data_AF-A0AAI8GD04-F1
#
_entry.id   AF-A0AAI8GD04-F1
#
_cell.length_a   1.000
_cell.length_b   1.000
_cell.length_c   1.000
_cell.angle_alpha   90.00
_cell.angle_beta   90.00
_cell.angle_gamma   90.00
#
_symmetry.space_group_name_H-M   'P 1'
#
loop_
_entity.id
_entity.type
_entity.pdbx_description
1 polymer ?
#
loop_
_entity_poly.entity_id
_entity_poly.type
_entity_poly.pdbx_seq_one_letter_code
_entity_poly.pdbx_strand_id
1 'polypeptide(L)'
;MHMTYQILGITSAVLLFFQISLFVFRRIYKYLPKKPTWFPLILKFLRRAHVYTGIALLIVGFIHGYLALGTIKLHTGLILWLGILLAFVGFLFKNKVGKKWIFYHRIMGFVLIALFFVHYFFPWLLK
;
A
#
# COMPACT_ATOMS: atom_id res chain seq x y z
N MET A 1 -21.35 -11.78 9.41
CA MET A 1 -20.40 -11.55 8.28
C MET A 1 -20.23 -10.07 7.92
N HIS A 2 -21.24 -9.22 8.10
CA HIS A 2 -21.17 -7.80 7.70
C HIS A 2 -20.05 -6.99 8.39
N MET A 3 -19.87 -7.18 9.69
CA MET A 3 -18.85 -6.48 10.47
C MET A 3 -17.41 -6.91 10.08
N THR A 4 -17.22 -8.18 9.72
CA THR A 4 -15.90 -8.74 9.42
C THR A 4 -15.28 -8.12 8.17
N TYR A 5 -16.03 -8.03 7.06
CA TYR A 5 -15.47 -7.46 5.83
C TYR A 5 -15.19 -5.96 5.98
N GLN A 6 -16.00 -5.22 6.76
CA GLN A 6 -15.76 -3.80 7.04
C GLN A 6 -14.48 -3.59 7.83
N ILE A 7 -14.24 -4.40 8.87
CA ILE A 7 -13.00 -4.35 9.66
C ILE A 7 -11.79 -4.63 8.77
N LEU A 8 -11.85 -5.64 7.89
CA LEU A 8 -10.77 -5.92 6.95
C LEU A 8 -10.56 -4.75 5.98
N GLY A 9 -11.63 -4.10 5.50
CA GLY A 9 -11.54 -2.92 4.63
C GLY A 9 -10.85 -1.74 5.31
N ILE A 10 -11.21 -1.43 6.55
CA ILE A 10 -10.55 -0.41 7.37
C ILE A 10 -9.08 -0.78 7.61
N THR A 11 -8.82 -2.06 7.92
CA THR A 11 -7.45 -2.56 8.15
C THR A 11 -6.60 -2.41 6.89
N SER A 12 -7.11 -2.78 5.72
CA SER A 12 -6.46 -2.56 4.43
C SER A 12 -6.19 -1.09 4.17
N ALA A 13 -7.13 -0.19 4.46
CA ALA A 13 -6.93 1.24 4.31
C ALA A 13 -5.78 1.75 5.20
N VAL A 14 -5.79 1.40 6.49
CA VAL A 14 -4.73 1.77 7.45
C VAL A 14 -3.37 1.25 6.98
N LEU A 15 -3.30 -0.01 6.55
CA LEU A 15 -2.07 -0.61 6.02
C LEU A 15 -1.59 0.12 4.77
N LEU A 16 -2.48 0.48 3.83
CA LEU A 16 -2.14 1.24 2.63
C LEU A 16 -1.55 2.61 2.96
N PHE A 17 -2.19 3.37 3.85
CA PHE A 17 -1.67 4.67 4.29
C PHE A 17 -0.35 4.53 5.07
N PHE A 18 -0.20 3.48 5.86
CA PHE A 18 1.06 3.17 6.52
C PHE A 18 2.20 2.96 5.52
N GLN A 19 1.96 2.44 4.32
CA GLN A 19 3.01 2.28 3.30
C GLN A 19 3.67 3.62 2.91
N ILE A 20 2.93 4.73 2.97
CA ILE A 20 3.45 6.08 2.64
C ILE A 20 4.35 6.63 3.75
N SER A 21 4.16 6.20 5.00
CA SER A 21 4.87 6.73 6.16
C SER A 21 6.40 6.69 5.96
N LEU A 22 6.94 5.59 5.43
CA LEU A 22 8.37 5.47 5.16
C LEU A 22 8.89 6.53 4.17
N PHE A 23 8.10 6.87 3.14
CA PHE A 23 8.46 7.93 2.21
C PHE A 23 8.46 9.29 2.90
N VAL A 24 7.39 9.60 3.65
CA VAL A 24 7.25 10.87 4.38
C VAL A 24 8.38 11.05 5.38
N PHE A 25 8.65 10.06 6.23
CA PHE A 25 9.74 10.14 7.22
C PHE A 25 11.11 10.28 6.57
N ARG A 26 11.37 9.66 5.42
CA ARG A 26 12.61 9.88 4.66
C ARG A 26 12.72 11.30 4.13
N ARG A 27 11.62 11.91 3.71
CA ARG A 27 11.59 13.32 3.28
C ARG A 27 11.83 14.25 4.45
N ILE A 28 11.13 14.05 5.57
CA ILE A 28 11.35 14.81 6.81
C ILE A 28 12.83 14.73 7.21
N TYR A 29 13.40 13.52 7.30
CA TYR A 29 14.81 13.35 7.67
C TYR A 29 15.80 14.06 6.73
N LYS A 30 15.48 14.12 5.42
CA LYS A 30 16.32 14.79 4.43
C LYS A 30 16.36 16.30 4.63
N TYR A 31 15.22 16.91 4.96
CA TYR A 31 15.07 18.36 5.09
C TYR A 31 15.18 18.86 6.54
N LEU A 32 15.34 17.97 7.51
CA LEU A 32 15.52 18.35 8.90
C LEU A 32 16.91 18.98 9.10
N PRO A 33 17.00 20.22 9.61
CA PRO A 33 18.27 20.94 9.75
C PRO A 33 19.19 20.28 10.79
N LYS A 34 18.62 19.76 11.89
CA LYS A 34 19.34 19.03 12.94
C LYS A 34 18.82 17.61 13.02
N LYS A 35 19.67 16.61 12.78
CA LYS A 35 19.29 15.20 12.72
C LYS A 35 19.41 14.56 14.11
N PRO A 36 18.31 14.18 14.78
CA PRO A 36 18.40 13.55 16.08
C PRO A 36 18.88 12.10 15.94
N THR A 37 19.56 11.61 16.98
CA THR A 37 20.16 10.27 17.02
C THR A 37 19.13 9.13 16.97
N TRP A 38 17.90 9.39 17.41
CA TRP A 38 16.80 8.41 17.38
C TRP A 38 16.12 8.27 16.01
N PHE A 39 16.23 9.25 15.11
CA PHE A 39 15.52 9.23 13.83
C PHE A 39 15.90 8.04 12.92
N PRO A 40 17.19 7.68 12.80
CA PRO A 40 17.60 6.51 12.03
C PRO A 40 17.00 5.20 12.56
N LEU A 41 16.74 5.08 13.87
CA LEU A 41 16.09 3.91 14.46
C LEU A 41 14.66 3.76 13.95
N ILE A 42 13.92 4.88 13.88
CA ILE A 42 12.57 4.91 13.30
C ILE A 42 12.60 4.55 11.82
N LEU A 43 13.54 5.10 11.04
CA LEU A 43 13.67 4.74 9.62
C LEU A 43 13.99 3.25 9.41
N LYS A 44 14.80 2.65 10.29
CA LYS A 44 15.12 1.22 10.27
C LYS A 44 13.88 0.38 10.63
N PHE A 45 13.08 0.82 11.60
CA PHE A 45 11.80 0.19 11.94
C PHE A 45 10.82 0.28 10.77
N LEU A 46 10.53 1.49 10.27
CA LEU A 46 9.59 1.72 9.17
C LEU A 46 9.98 0.97 7.90
N ARG A 47 11.28 0.83 7.60
CA ARG A 47 11.75 0.04 6.45
C ARG A 47 11.37 -1.43 6.57
N ARG A 48 11.52 -2.03 7.76
CA ARG A 48 11.13 -3.42 8.00
C ARG A 48 9.61 -3.56 8.00
N ALA A 49 8.94 -2.69 8.77
CA ALA A 49 7.49 -2.66 8.87
C ALA A 49 6.84 -2.55 7.49
N HIS A 50 7.26 -1.60 6.64
CA HIS A 50 6.73 -1.40 5.28
C HIS A 50 6.69 -2.67 4.42
N VAL A 51 7.68 -3.56 4.54
CA VAL A 51 7.67 -4.82 3.79
C VAL A 51 6.62 -5.78 4.37
N TYR A 52 6.62 -5.97 5.69
CA TYR A 52 5.66 -6.88 6.35
C TYR A 52 4.22 -6.39 6.24
N THR A 53 3.98 -5.09 6.44
CA THR A 53 2.66 -4.48 6.29
C THR A 53 2.20 -4.45 4.84
N GLY A 54 3.12 -4.38 3.88
CA GLY A 54 2.79 -4.55 2.45
C GLY A 54 2.30 -5.96 2.10
N ILE A 55 2.93 -6.99 2.69
CA ILE A 55 2.48 -8.39 2.54
C ILE A 55 1.13 -8.57 3.24
N ALA A 56 0.98 -8.06 4.46
CA ALA A 56 -0.29 -8.11 5.18
C ALA A 56 -1.41 -7.41 4.39
N LEU A 57 -1.12 -6.25 3.77
CA LEU A 57 -2.07 -5.52 2.92
C LEU A 57 -2.55 -6.36 1.73
N LEU A 58 -1.65 -7.10 1.07
CA LEU A 58 -2.04 -8.01 -0.01
C LEU A 58 -3.00 -9.09 0.48
N ILE A 59 -2.69 -9.73 1.60
CA ILE A 59 -3.51 -10.83 2.13
C ILE A 59 -4.87 -10.30 2.61
N VAL A 60 -4.87 -9.29 3.47
CA VAL A 60 -6.08 -8.70 4.05
C VAL A 60 -6.96 -8.08 2.96
N GLY A 61 -6.37 -7.36 2.00
CA GLY A 61 -7.11 -6.75 0.89
C GLY A 61 -7.78 -7.78 -0.02
N PHE A 62 -7.11 -8.90 -0.29
CA PHE A 62 -7.70 -9.99 -1.07
C PHE A 62 -8.88 -10.63 -0.34
N ILE A 63 -8.68 -10.99 0.94
CA ILE A 63 -9.74 -11.60 1.77
C ILE A 63 -10.93 -10.64 1.92
N HIS A 64 -10.67 -9.34 2.14
CA HIS A 64 -11.71 -8.31 2.18
C HIS A 64 -12.54 -8.31 0.88
N GLY A 65 -11.89 -8.24 -0.28
CA GLY A 65 -12.56 -8.23 -1.57
C GLY A 65 -13.39 -9.50 -1.82
N TYR A 66 -12.84 -10.67 -1.50
CA TYR A 66 -13.54 -11.94 -1.63
C TYR A 66 -14.78 -12.02 -0.72
N LEU A 67 -14.66 -11.61 0.55
CA LEU A 67 -15.79 -11.60 1.47
C LEU A 67 -16.85 -10.54 1.12
N ALA A 68 -16.45 -9.42 0.53
CA ALA A 68 -17.37 -8.36 0.12
C ALA A 68 -18.16 -8.71 -1.15
N LEU A 69 -17.54 -9.43 -2.10
CA LEU A 69 -18.13 -9.73 -3.40
C LEU A 69 -18.68 -11.17 -3.51
N GLY A 70 -18.26 -12.08 -2.64
CA GLY A 70 -18.58 -13.52 -2.69
C GLY A 70 -17.92 -14.29 -3.84
N THR A 71 -17.28 -13.59 -4.78
CA THR A 71 -16.59 -14.14 -5.95
C THR A 71 -15.52 -13.16 -6.45
N ILE A 72 -14.59 -13.64 -7.27
CA ILE A 72 -13.63 -12.79 -7.97
C ILE A 72 -14.30 -12.28 -9.25
N LYS A 73 -14.59 -10.98 -9.29
CA LYS A 73 -15.14 -10.29 -10.47
C LYS A 73 -14.51 -8.92 -10.64
N LEU A 74 -14.70 -8.32 -11.80
CA LEU A 74 -14.18 -6.98 -12.08
C LEU A 74 -14.81 -5.99 -11.10
N HIS A 75 -13.98 -5.30 -10.34
CA HIS A 75 -14.43 -4.35 -9.33
C HIS A 75 -13.31 -3.36 -9.09
N THR A 76 -13.64 -2.13 -8.69
CA THR A 76 -12.60 -1.12 -8.38
C THR A 76 -11.62 -1.60 -7.31
N GLY A 77 -12.11 -2.41 -6.35
CA GLY A 77 -11.29 -3.04 -5.31
C GLY A 77 -10.31 -4.07 -5.87
N LEU A 78 -10.71 -4.83 -6.91
CA LEU A 78 -9.81 -5.77 -7.59
C LEU A 78 -8.71 -5.03 -8.34
N ILE A 79 -9.02 -3.91 -9.00
CA ILE A 79 -8.03 -3.07 -9.68
C ILE A 79 -7.03 -2.49 -8.68
N LEU A 80 -7.53 -1.93 -7.57
CA LEU A 80 -6.68 -1.45 -6.48
C LEU A 80 -5.76 -2.56 -5.98
N TRP A 81 -6.31 -3.74 -5.69
CA TRP A 81 -5.55 -4.88 -5.19
C TRP A 81 -4.48 -5.35 -6.20
N LEU A 82 -4.82 -5.45 -7.48
CA LEU A 82 -3.87 -5.78 -8.54
C LEU A 82 -2.75 -4.73 -8.64
N GLY A 83 -3.07 -3.45 -8.45
CA GLY A 83 -2.05 -2.41 -8.36
C GLY A 83 -1.08 -2.61 -7.19
N ILE A 84 -1.60 -2.98 -6.01
CA ILE A 84 -0.76 -3.32 -4.84
C ILE A 84 0.13 -4.52 -5.16
N LEU A 85 -0.43 -5.55 -5.82
CA LEU A 85 0.31 -6.73 -6.24
C LEU A 85 1.43 -6.36 -7.23
N LEU A 86 1.15 -5.52 -8.22
CA LEU A 86 2.16 -5.04 -9.17
C LEU A 86 3.26 -4.23 -8.49
N ALA A 87 2.92 -3.39 -7.52
CA ALA A 87 3.90 -2.65 -6.72
C ALA A 87 4.82 -3.59 -5.93
N PHE A 88 4.27 -4.70 -5.42
CA PHE A 88 5.03 -5.71 -4.68
C PHE A 88 5.89 -6.59 -5.60
N VAL A 89 5.34 -7.06 -6.73
CA VAL A 89 6.08 -7.81 -7.75
C VAL A 89 7.26 -6.99 -8.25
N GLY A 90 7.03 -5.71 -8.58
CA GLY A 90 8.12 -4.82 -8.96
C GLY A 90 9.21 -4.72 -7.89
N PHE A 91 8.85 -4.78 -6.60
CA PHE A 91 9.82 -4.77 -5.49
C PHE A 91 10.70 -6.01 -5.51
N LEU A 92 10.15 -7.18 -5.82
CA LEU A 92 10.91 -8.42 -5.99
C LEU A 92 11.91 -8.32 -7.15
N PHE A 93 11.52 -7.63 -8.23
CA PHE A 93 12.35 -7.45 -9.42
C PHE A 93 13.19 -6.15 -9.43
N LYS A 94 13.28 -5.43 -8.30
CA LYS A 94 13.99 -4.15 -8.19
C LYS A 94 15.42 -4.18 -8.73
N ASN A 95 16.12 -5.31 -8.56
CA ASN A 95 17.51 -5.46 -8.99
C ASN A 95 17.63 -5.48 -10.52
N LYS A 96 16.62 -5.99 -11.24
CA LYS A 96 16.58 -6.00 -12.72
C LYS A 96 16.29 -4.61 -13.29
N VAL A 97 15.47 -3.81 -12.61
CA VAL A 97 15.10 -2.45 -13.03
C VAL A 97 16.15 -1.41 -12.60
N GLY A 98 16.99 -1.75 -11.63
CA GLY A 98 18.09 -0.89 -11.15
C GLY A 98 17.58 0.38 -10.46
N LYS A 99 18.31 1.49 -10.63
CA LYS A 99 18.04 2.75 -9.91
C LYS A 99 16.67 3.35 -10.23
N LYS A 100 16.10 3.08 -11.41
CA LYS A 100 14.77 3.58 -11.83
C LYS A 100 13.61 2.94 -11.05
N TRP A 101 13.83 1.76 -10.44
CA TRP A 101 12.83 1.06 -9.64
C TRP A 101 12.15 1.98 -8.60
N ILE A 102 12.94 2.77 -7.88
CA ILE A 102 12.42 3.59 -6.79
C ILE A 102 11.51 4.71 -7.30
N PHE A 103 11.75 5.19 -8.52
CA PHE A 103 10.90 6.18 -9.16
C PHE A 103 9.54 5.58 -9.52
N TYR A 104 9.54 4.43 -10.20
CA TYR A 104 8.29 3.73 -10.55
C TYR A 104 7.50 3.29 -9.32
N HIS A 105 8.16 2.74 -8.30
CA HIS A 105 7.49 2.34 -7.06
C HIS A 105 6.83 3.52 -6.34
N ARG A 106 7.46 4.71 -6.34
CA ARG A 106 6.87 5.91 -5.75
C ARG A 106 5.67 6.42 -6.55
N ILE A 107 5.76 6.44 -7.87
CA ILE A 107 4.62 6.80 -8.74
C ILE A 107 3.46 5.85 -8.48
N MET A 108 3.75 4.54 -8.44
CA MET A 108 2.74 3.53 -8.14
C MET A 108 2.09 3.79 -6.77
N GLY A 109 2.87 4.19 -5.76
CA GLY A 109 2.33 4.61 -4.47
C GLY A 109 1.24 5.69 -4.59
N PHE A 110 1.46 6.76 -5.36
CA PHE A 110 0.45 7.79 -5.59
C PHE A 110 -0.75 7.30 -6.39
N VAL A 111 -0.52 6.48 -7.42
CA VAL A 111 -1.59 5.84 -8.20
C VAL A 111 -2.48 4.99 -7.30
N LEU A 112 -1.91 4.22 -6.37
CA LEU A 112 -2.66 3.38 -5.43
C LEU A 112 -3.51 4.20 -4.47
N ILE A 113 -3.07 5.40 -4.08
CA ILE A 113 -3.91 6.31 -3.28
C ILE A 113 -5.07 6.85 -4.08
N ALA A 114 -4.85 7.23 -5.34
CA ALA A 114 -5.94 7.64 -6.22
C ALA A 114 -6.95 6.51 -6.42
N LEU A 115 -6.47 5.28 -6.70
CA LEU A 115 -7.31 4.09 -6.82
C LEU A 115 -8.05 3.75 -5.52
N PHE A 116 -7.43 3.98 -4.37
CA PHE A 116 -8.10 3.84 -3.07
C PHE A 116 -9.30 4.78 -2.97
N PHE A 117 -9.14 6.06 -3.29
CA PHE A 117 -10.27 7.00 -3.25
C PHE A 117 -11.36 6.65 -4.26
N VAL A 118 -10.99 6.22 -5.46
CA VAL A 118 -11.95 5.71 -6.45
C VAL A 118 -12.73 4.53 -5.87
N HIS A 119 -12.05 3.55 -5.29
CA HIS A 119 -12.69 2.39 -4.69
C HIS A 119 -13.56 2.75 -3.46
N TYR A 120 -13.11 3.70 -2.63
CA TYR A 120 -13.80 4.11 -1.42
C TYR A 120 -15.11 4.87 -1.73
N PHE A 121 -15.07 5.82 -2.68
CA PHE A 121 -16.25 6.63 -3.02
C PHE A 121 -17.12 5.99 -4.10
N PHE A 122 -16.54 5.23 -5.03
CA PHE A 122 -17.23 4.65 -6.17
C PHE A 122 -16.91 3.15 -6.33
N PRO A 123 -17.20 2.30 -5.32
CA PRO A 123 -16.82 0.89 -5.35
C PRO A 123 -17.37 0.17 -6.60
N TRP A 124 -18.62 0.48 -6.97
CA TRP A 124 -19.35 -0.15 -8.07
C TRP A 124 -19.20 0.56 -9.43
N LEU A 125 -18.17 1.40 -9.61
CA LEU A 125 -17.90 2.03 -10.91
C LEU A 125 -17.67 0.98 -12.02
N LEU A 126 -17.24 -0.22 -11.64
CA LEU A 126 -17.03 -1.37 -12.52
C LEU A 126 -17.87 -2.55 -12.00
N LYS A 127 -18.34 -3.41 -12.92
CA LYS A 127 -19.32 -4.48 -12.69
C LYS A 127 -18.72 -5.81 -12.24
#